data_AF-A0A0G0ETN1-F1
#
_entry.id   AF-A0A0G0ETN1-F1
#
_cell.length_a   1.000
_cell.length_b   1.000
_cell.length_c   1.000
_cell.angle_alpha   90.00
_cell.angle_beta   90.00
_cell.angle_gamma   90.00
#
_symmetry.space_group_name_H-M   'P 1'
#
loop_
_entity.id
_entity.type
_entity.pdbx_description
1 polymer ?
#
loop_
_entity_poly.entity_id
_entity_poly.type
_entity_poly.pdbx_seq_one_letter_code
_entity_poly.pdbx_strand_id
1 'polypeptide(L)'
;MINLDNLELNNLELNNSESDEKNGEVSENVSQNVPQVSLVNSSQDSTEKSGAEKKIEEIDPKTQKYLYIKPVAQDFKIRLKKTIEELVSIRLDIFNKKVEIVTKQTLIKEKVTLLSESKKVRIDKAEFDRSEKSAHSYTHLLDGIINELSGEIAYYNVFLSDEAPPLDKIAVPLQAPDKIEDYLELQMNGVKRYLKNVKRDITISFSRYTFGFDEQLKHLTYVESYIKSKEVPAQAQKPEEK
;
A
#
# COMPACT_ATOMS: atom_id res chain seq x y z
N MET A 1 -7.36 -49.69 18.82
CA MET A 1 -8.44 -49.02 19.56
C MET A 1 -7.79 -48.27 20.71
N ILE A 2 -7.69 -46.96 20.59
CA ILE A 2 -7.21 -46.06 21.65
C ILE A 2 -8.32 -45.04 21.83
N ASN A 3 -8.83 -44.96 23.06
CA ASN A 3 -9.90 -44.09 23.49
C ASN A 3 -9.32 -42.70 23.78
N LEU A 4 -9.90 -41.65 23.19
CA LEU A 4 -9.55 -40.25 23.44
C LEU A 4 -10.84 -39.47 23.73
N ASP A 5 -11.54 -39.89 24.77
CA ASP A 5 -12.48 -39.04 25.49
C ASP A 5 -11.68 -38.28 26.55
N ASN A 6 -11.44 -36.99 26.31
CA ASN A 6 -11.25 -35.89 27.27
C ASN A 6 -10.38 -34.79 26.67
N LEU A 7 -11.04 -33.74 26.18
CA LEU A 7 -10.55 -32.36 26.27
C LEU A 7 -11.75 -31.44 26.08
N GLU A 8 -12.48 -31.26 27.18
CA GLU A 8 -13.51 -30.25 27.33
C GLU A 8 -12.89 -28.84 27.25
N LEU A 9 -13.51 -28.05 26.37
CA LEU A 9 -13.85 -26.63 26.49
C LEU A 9 -13.40 -25.91 27.77
N ASN A 10 -12.69 -24.80 27.60
CA ASN A 10 -12.83 -23.66 28.50
C ASN A 10 -13.04 -22.37 27.70
N ASN A 11 -14.27 -21.86 27.82
CA ASN A 11 -14.71 -20.52 27.50
C ASN A 11 -14.01 -19.49 28.40
N LEU A 12 -13.67 -18.34 27.83
CA LEU A 12 -13.40 -17.12 28.59
C LEU A 12 -14.18 -15.98 27.92
N GLU A 13 -15.45 -15.86 28.33
CA GLU A 13 -16.18 -14.60 28.34
C GLU A 13 -15.72 -13.80 29.57
N LEU A 14 -15.37 -12.53 29.40
CA LEU A 14 -15.37 -11.55 30.48
C LEU A 14 -15.96 -10.24 29.97
N ASN A 15 -16.89 -9.74 30.78
CA ASN A 15 -17.89 -8.71 30.52
C ASN A 15 -17.36 -7.27 30.57
N ASN A 16 -18.09 -6.43 29.85
CA ASN A 16 -18.45 -5.02 30.05
C ASN A 16 -18.07 -4.33 31.37
N SER A 17 -17.70 -3.05 31.24
CA SER A 17 -18.21 -1.98 32.11
C SER A 17 -18.25 -0.64 31.36
N GLU A 18 -19.47 -0.15 31.15
CA GLU A 18 -19.81 1.25 30.90
C GLU A 18 -19.68 2.06 32.20
N SER A 19 -19.28 3.32 32.09
CA SER A 19 -19.70 4.37 33.02
C SER A 19 -19.82 5.70 32.26
N ASP A 20 -21.06 6.18 32.15
CA ASP A 20 -21.44 7.54 31.84
C ASP A 20 -21.23 8.45 33.07
N GLU A 21 -20.75 9.68 32.88
CA GLU A 21 -21.49 10.91 33.26
C GLU A 21 -20.73 12.22 32.93
N LYS A 22 -21.30 12.94 31.93
CA LYS A 22 -21.63 14.37 31.82
C LYS A 22 -20.79 15.53 32.44
N ASN A 23 -20.57 16.49 31.52
CA ASN A 23 -20.75 17.95 31.57
C ASN A 23 -19.57 18.88 31.90
N GLY A 24 -19.27 19.77 30.94
CA GLY A 24 -18.49 20.99 31.11
C GLY A 24 -18.11 21.63 29.78
N GLU A 25 -19.01 22.41 29.17
CA GLU A 25 -18.68 23.38 28.11
C GLU A 25 -17.71 24.44 28.65
N VAL A 26 -16.60 24.72 27.95
CA VAL A 26 -16.19 26.08 27.52
C VAL A 26 -15.26 25.96 26.29
N SER A 27 -15.81 26.39 25.16
CA SER A 27 -15.21 27.09 24.02
C SER A 27 -13.69 27.40 24.04
N GLU A 28 -12.96 26.85 23.06
CA GLU A 28 -11.98 27.63 22.29
C GLU A 28 -11.91 27.11 20.84
N ASN A 29 -12.29 27.99 19.91
CA ASN A 29 -12.32 27.79 18.46
C ASN A 29 -10.91 27.43 17.93
N VAL A 30 -10.65 26.16 17.66
CA VAL A 30 -9.54 25.73 16.81
C VAL A 30 -10.10 25.43 15.42
N SER A 31 -10.20 26.47 14.60
CA SER A 31 -10.51 26.36 13.17
C SER A 31 -9.32 25.75 12.42
N GLN A 32 -9.15 24.44 12.52
CA GLN A 32 -8.28 23.66 11.64
C GLN A 32 -9.09 23.22 10.42
N ASN A 33 -9.26 24.12 9.47
CA ASN A 33 -9.76 23.80 8.15
C ASN A 33 -8.56 23.79 7.19
N VAL A 34 -7.91 22.63 7.07
CA VAL A 34 -6.92 22.38 6.01
C VAL A 34 -7.26 21.09 5.28
N PRO A 35 -8.10 21.15 4.24
CA PRO A 35 -8.09 20.12 3.21
C PRO A 35 -7.49 20.71 1.93
N GLN A 36 -6.26 20.32 1.60
CA GLN A 36 -5.94 19.78 0.27
C GLN A 36 -4.50 19.25 0.26
N VAL A 37 -4.42 17.93 0.37
CA VAL A 37 -3.30 17.14 -0.14
C VAL A 37 -3.33 17.32 -1.66
N SER A 38 -2.19 17.64 -2.28
CA SER A 38 -2.07 17.62 -3.74
C SER A 38 -2.54 16.27 -4.27
N LEU A 39 -3.75 16.32 -4.84
CA LEU A 39 -4.44 15.26 -5.54
C LEU A 39 -4.08 15.45 -7.01
N VAL A 40 -3.23 14.59 -7.55
CA VAL A 40 -3.22 14.40 -9.00
C VAL A 40 -4.63 13.90 -9.34
N ASN A 41 -5.47 14.79 -9.89
CA ASN A 41 -6.76 14.43 -10.49
C ASN A 41 -6.51 13.44 -11.62
N SER A 42 -6.51 12.15 -11.29
CA SER A 42 -6.53 11.05 -12.24
C SER A 42 -7.68 10.15 -11.85
N SER A 43 -8.89 10.56 -12.23
CA SER A 43 -10.05 9.69 -12.27
C SER A 43 -9.72 8.47 -13.13
N GLN A 44 -9.80 7.29 -12.54
CA GLN A 44 -9.83 6.02 -13.23
C GLN A 44 -11.31 5.60 -13.27
N ASP A 45 -11.94 5.60 -14.45
CA ASP A 45 -12.78 4.45 -14.82
C ASP A 45 -13.06 4.33 -16.33
N SER A 46 -12.96 3.07 -16.77
CA SER A 46 -13.56 2.35 -17.90
C SER A 46 -13.98 3.05 -19.22
N THR A 47 -13.35 2.54 -20.28
CA THR A 47 -13.86 2.25 -21.64
C THR A 47 -15.33 2.60 -21.95
N GLU A 48 -15.54 3.55 -22.87
CA GLU A 48 -16.25 3.31 -24.15
C GLU A 48 -16.13 4.53 -25.09
N LYS A 49 -16.00 4.24 -26.39
CA LYS A 49 -15.76 5.19 -27.48
C LYS A 49 -16.93 6.16 -27.67
N SER A 50 -16.67 7.46 -27.69
CA SER A 50 -17.26 8.44 -28.63
C SER A 50 -16.66 9.81 -28.37
N GLY A 51 -16.43 10.60 -29.43
CA GLY A 51 -15.69 11.85 -29.42
C GLY A 51 -16.14 12.83 -28.33
N ALA A 52 -15.29 13.00 -27.31
CA ALA A 52 -15.36 14.11 -26.38
C ALA A 52 -14.17 15.02 -26.70
N GLU A 53 -14.46 16.15 -27.33
CA GLU A 53 -13.60 17.33 -27.25
C GLU A 53 -13.23 17.52 -25.77
N LYS A 54 -11.93 17.56 -25.48
CA LYS A 54 -11.40 17.83 -24.14
C LYS A 54 -11.95 19.19 -23.69
N LYS A 55 -13.05 19.19 -22.92
CA LYS A 55 -13.42 20.33 -22.10
C LYS A 55 -12.27 20.52 -21.11
N ILE A 56 -11.41 21.49 -21.41
CA ILE A 56 -10.52 22.08 -20.43
C ILE A 56 -11.44 22.54 -19.30
N GLU A 57 -11.26 21.99 -18.09
CA GLU A 57 -12.01 22.40 -16.91
C GLU A 57 -11.89 23.93 -16.79
N GLU A 58 -13.02 24.61 -16.98
CA GLU A 58 -13.11 26.05 -16.85
C GLU A 58 -12.99 26.36 -15.36
N ILE A 59 -11.92 27.07 -15.00
CA ILE A 59 -11.62 27.40 -13.61
C ILE A 59 -12.76 28.21 -13.01
N ASP A 60 -13.15 27.88 -11.78
CA ASP A 60 -14.03 28.73 -10.99
C ASP A 60 -13.21 29.86 -10.32
N PRO A 61 -13.29 31.10 -10.82
CA PRO A 61 -12.54 32.23 -10.27
C PRO A 61 -12.96 32.57 -8.84
N LYS A 62 -14.05 32.01 -8.32
CA LYS A 62 -14.48 32.18 -6.93
C LYS A 62 -13.71 31.29 -5.95
N THR A 63 -12.97 30.29 -6.42
CA THR A 63 -12.27 29.32 -5.55
C THR A 63 -10.79 29.19 -5.87
N GLN A 64 -10.33 29.65 -7.05
CA GLN A 64 -8.95 29.48 -7.50
C GLN A 64 -8.33 30.79 -8.00
N LYS A 65 -7.00 30.89 -7.88
CA LYS A 65 -6.15 31.92 -8.50
C LYS A 65 -5.02 31.27 -9.29
N TYR A 66 -4.36 32.05 -10.14
CA TYR A 66 -3.18 31.60 -10.87
C TYR A 66 -1.89 32.06 -10.19
N LEU A 67 -0.93 31.14 -10.05
CA LEU A 67 0.47 31.48 -9.78
C LEU A 67 1.27 31.34 -11.06
N TYR A 68 2.02 32.38 -11.40
CA TYR A 68 2.92 32.36 -12.56
C TYR A 68 4.21 31.66 -12.19
N ILE A 69 4.64 30.73 -13.04
CA ILE A 69 5.88 29.98 -12.82
C ILE A 69 7.04 30.87 -13.26
N LYS A 70 7.87 31.26 -12.30
CA LYS A 70 9.15 31.93 -12.56
C LYS A 70 10.28 30.94 -12.27
N PRO A 71 11.47 31.13 -12.87
CA PRO A 71 12.66 30.39 -12.45
C PRO A 71 12.83 30.49 -10.93
N VAL A 72 12.86 29.35 -10.26
CA VAL A 72 13.04 29.25 -8.81
C VAL A 72 14.52 29.40 -8.45
N ALA A 73 14.81 29.91 -7.26
CA ALA A 73 16.17 30.09 -6.79
C ALA A 73 16.95 28.77 -6.72
N GLN A 74 18.26 28.81 -6.93
CA GLN A 74 19.10 27.61 -6.92
C GLN A 74 19.03 26.85 -5.58
N ASP A 75 19.01 27.57 -4.46
CA ASP A 75 18.85 26.97 -3.13
C ASP A 75 17.51 26.24 -2.99
N PHE A 76 16.45 26.74 -3.65
CA PHE A 76 15.15 26.07 -3.69
C PHE A 76 15.22 24.79 -4.54
N LYS A 77 15.87 24.84 -5.72
CA LYS A 77 16.09 23.65 -6.57
C LYS A 77 16.81 22.54 -5.81
N ILE A 78 17.79 22.87 -4.97
CA ILE A 78 18.50 21.89 -4.14
C ILE A 78 17.54 21.22 -3.15
N ARG A 79 16.69 21.99 -2.45
CA ARG A 79 15.69 21.43 -1.52
C ARG A 79 14.64 20.57 -2.23
N LEU A 80 14.25 20.98 -3.44
CA LEU A 80 13.31 20.25 -4.27
C LEU A 80 13.89 18.93 -4.74
N LYS A 81 15.13 18.92 -5.25
CA LYS A 81 15.86 17.69 -5.61
C LYS A 81 15.91 16.69 -4.46
N LYS A 82 16.26 17.15 -3.25
CA LYS A 82 16.26 16.29 -2.05
C LYS A 82 14.89 15.67 -1.77
N THR A 83 13.81 16.44 -1.94
CA THR A 83 12.44 15.93 -1.73
C THR A 83 12.07 14.90 -2.79
N ILE A 84 12.48 15.10 -4.05
CA ILE A 84 12.31 14.11 -5.12
C ILE A 84 13.10 12.83 -4.83
N GLU A 85 14.34 12.93 -4.34
CA GLU A 85 15.15 11.77 -3.95
C GLU A 85 14.48 10.96 -2.82
N GLU A 86 13.92 11.65 -1.82
CA GLU A 86 13.14 11.02 -0.73
C GLU A 86 11.91 10.27 -1.29
N LEU A 87 11.17 10.89 -2.22
CA LEU A 87 10.02 10.27 -2.90
C LEU A 87 10.43 9.03 -3.70
N VAL A 88 11.50 9.13 -4.49
CA VAL A 88 12.04 8.01 -5.30
C VAL A 88 12.46 6.85 -4.39
N SER A 89 13.13 7.14 -3.28
CA SER A 89 13.57 6.14 -2.31
C SER A 89 12.38 5.38 -1.71
N ILE A 90 11.34 6.09 -1.27
CA ILE A 90 10.14 5.46 -0.70
C ILE A 90 9.40 4.66 -1.77
N ARG A 91 9.24 5.20 -2.98
CA ARG A 91 8.60 4.48 -4.09
C ARG A 91 9.32 3.15 -4.38
N LEU A 92 10.65 3.16 -4.39
CA LEU A 92 11.44 1.95 -4.61
C LEU A 92 11.27 0.92 -3.48
N ASP A 93 11.23 1.35 -2.22
CA ASP A 93 10.97 0.46 -1.08
C ASP A 93 9.59 -0.21 -1.19
N ILE A 94 8.55 0.57 -1.54
CA ILE A 94 7.19 0.05 -1.76
C ILE A 94 7.14 -0.95 -2.91
N PHE A 95 7.82 -0.63 -4.03
CA PHE A 95 7.93 -1.54 -5.16
C PHE A 95 8.59 -2.87 -4.77
N ASN A 96 9.70 -2.82 -4.04
CA ASN A 96 10.40 -4.03 -3.59
C ASN A 96 9.51 -4.89 -2.69
N LYS A 97 8.77 -4.25 -1.75
CA LYS A 97 7.78 -4.94 -0.90
C LYS A 97 6.67 -5.60 -1.72
N LYS A 98 6.16 -4.92 -2.75
CA LYS A 98 5.18 -5.50 -3.68
C LYS A 98 5.74 -6.74 -4.37
N VAL A 99 6.96 -6.65 -4.91
CA VAL A 99 7.62 -7.78 -5.59
C VAL A 99 7.78 -8.98 -4.66
N GLU A 100 8.18 -8.75 -3.40
CA GLU A 100 8.31 -9.84 -2.42
C GLU A 100 6.97 -10.54 -2.17
N ILE A 101 5.88 -9.79 -2.02
CA ILE A 101 4.54 -10.34 -1.79
C ILE A 101 4.06 -11.17 -2.99
N VAL A 102 4.19 -10.62 -4.20
CA VAL A 102 3.82 -11.33 -5.44
C VAL A 102 4.62 -12.62 -5.57
N THR A 103 5.92 -12.59 -5.24
CA THR A 103 6.79 -13.77 -5.28
C THR A 103 6.32 -14.83 -4.28
N LYS A 104 6.08 -14.46 -3.02
CA LYS A 104 5.61 -15.40 -1.99
C LYS A 104 4.24 -15.99 -2.34
N GLN A 105 3.30 -15.16 -2.82
CA GLN A 105 1.98 -15.62 -3.24
C GLN A 105 2.07 -16.60 -4.41
N THR A 106 2.96 -16.35 -5.37
CA THR A 106 3.21 -17.25 -6.51
C THR A 106 3.72 -18.61 -6.02
N LEU A 107 4.70 -18.63 -5.11
CA LEU A 107 5.22 -19.87 -4.53
C LEU A 107 4.15 -20.66 -3.74
N ILE A 108 3.31 -19.97 -2.98
CA ILE A 108 2.18 -20.59 -2.27
C ILE A 108 1.23 -21.24 -3.27
N LYS A 109 0.86 -20.52 -4.34
CA LYS A 109 -0.03 -21.02 -5.39
C LYS A 109 0.53 -22.26 -6.08
N GLU A 110 1.81 -22.25 -6.44
CA GLU A 110 2.49 -23.40 -7.03
C GLU A 110 2.44 -24.62 -6.10
N LYS A 111 2.81 -24.45 -4.82
CA LYS A 111 2.77 -25.54 -3.83
C LYS A 111 1.36 -26.09 -3.61
N VAL A 112 0.37 -25.21 -3.49
CA VAL A 112 -1.04 -25.61 -3.34
C VAL A 112 -1.51 -26.39 -4.56
N THR A 113 -1.14 -25.96 -5.77
CA THR A 113 -1.48 -26.66 -7.02
C THR A 113 -0.88 -28.06 -7.05
N LEU A 114 0.42 -28.20 -6.78
CA LEU A 114 1.11 -29.50 -6.74
C LEU A 114 0.49 -30.45 -5.68
N LEU A 115 0.21 -29.94 -4.49
CA LEU A 115 -0.42 -30.74 -3.42
C LEU A 115 -1.85 -31.16 -3.79
N SER A 116 -2.62 -30.28 -4.43
CA SER A 116 -3.95 -30.60 -4.91
C SER A 116 -3.94 -31.66 -6.02
N GLU A 117 -3.02 -31.56 -6.98
CA GLU A 117 -2.86 -32.51 -8.09
C GLU A 117 -2.43 -33.90 -7.62
N SER A 118 -1.67 -33.97 -6.52
CA SER A 118 -1.30 -35.25 -5.90
C SER A 118 -2.51 -36.06 -5.42
N LYS A 119 -3.68 -35.41 -5.24
CA LYS A 119 -4.90 -35.97 -4.63
C LYS A 119 -4.72 -36.56 -3.22
N LYS A 120 -3.56 -36.31 -2.58
CA LYS A 120 -3.25 -36.77 -1.21
C LYS A 120 -3.61 -35.73 -0.15
N VAL A 121 -3.84 -34.49 -0.57
CA VAL A 121 -4.20 -33.37 0.30
C VAL A 121 -5.48 -32.75 -0.20
N ARG A 122 -6.41 -32.50 0.72
CA ARG A 122 -7.59 -31.69 0.45
C ARG A 122 -7.28 -30.24 0.80
N ILE A 123 -7.31 -29.36 -0.19
CA ILE A 123 -7.14 -27.92 0.00
C ILE A 123 -8.49 -27.29 0.31
N ASP A 124 -8.55 -26.40 1.31
CA ASP A 124 -9.68 -25.50 1.50
C ASP A 124 -9.61 -24.39 0.43
N LYS A 125 -10.40 -24.55 -0.62
CA LYS A 125 -10.45 -23.60 -1.74
C LYS A 125 -10.99 -22.24 -1.30
N ALA A 126 -11.93 -22.19 -0.36
CA ALA A 126 -12.52 -20.92 0.09
C ALA A 126 -11.54 -20.11 0.92
N GLU A 127 -10.70 -20.76 1.73
CA GLU A 127 -9.61 -20.10 2.42
C GLU A 127 -8.52 -19.61 1.46
N PHE A 128 -8.10 -20.46 0.51
CA PHE A 128 -7.09 -20.10 -0.49
C PHE A 128 -7.53 -18.91 -1.36
N ASP A 129 -8.76 -18.93 -1.89
CA ASP A 129 -9.31 -17.85 -2.71
C ASP A 129 -9.41 -16.53 -1.92
N ARG A 130 -9.71 -16.59 -0.60
CA ARG A 130 -9.70 -15.41 0.28
C ARG A 130 -8.30 -14.85 0.47
N SER A 131 -7.32 -15.71 0.68
CA SER A 131 -5.90 -15.33 0.79
C SER A 131 -5.43 -14.64 -0.50
N GLU A 132 -5.74 -15.21 -1.67
CA GLU A 132 -5.37 -14.62 -2.97
C GLU A 132 -5.99 -13.24 -3.17
N LYS A 133 -7.28 -13.08 -2.86
CA LYS A 133 -7.97 -11.78 -2.96
C LYS A 133 -7.40 -10.73 -2.01
N SER A 134 -7.04 -11.13 -0.79
CA SER A 134 -6.43 -10.24 0.21
C SER A 134 -5.07 -9.73 -0.28
N ALA A 135 -4.21 -10.65 -0.73
CA ALA A 135 -2.90 -10.31 -1.28
C ALA A 135 -3.02 -9.42 -2.53
N HIS A 136 -3.95 -9.72 -3.43
CA HIS A 136 -4.22 -8.91 -4.61
C HIS A 136 -4.65 -7.48 -4.23
N SER A 137 -5.60 -7.35 -3.29
CA SER A 137 -6.08 -6.04 -2.80
C SER A 137 -4.93 -5.22 -2.20
N TYR A 138 -4.04 -5.86 -1.44
CA TYR A 138 -2.87 -5.20 -0.89
C TYR A 138 -1.87 -4.77 -1.98
N THR A 139 -1.60 -5.61 -2.98
CA THR A 139 -0.72 -5.22 -4.11
C THR A 139 -1.30 -4.05 -4.91
N HIS A 140 -2.62 -3.98 -5.06
CA HIS A 140 -3.31 -2.87 -5.71
C HIS A 140 -3.20 -1.57 -4.90
N LEU A 141 -3.30 -1.65 -3.57
CA LEU A 141 -3.03 -0.51 -2.69
C LEU A 141 -1.59 0.01 -2.87
N LEU A 142 -0.59 -0.88 -2.90
CA LEU A 142 0.80 -0.50 -3.12
C LEU A 142 0.98 0.17 -4.50
N ASP A 143 0.30 -0.31 -5.53
CA ASP A 143 0.32 0.32 -6.86
C ASP A 143 -0.30 1.72 -6.87
N GLY A 144 -1.41 1.91 -6.17
CA GLY A 144 -2.00 3.24 -5.98
C GLY A 144 -1.00 4.23 -5.39
N ILE A 145 -0.31 3.82 -4.32
CA ILE A 145 0.69 4.66 -3.66
C ILE A 145 1.90 4.90 -4.59
N ILE A 146 2.39 3.89 -5.32
CA ILE A 146 3.48 4.06 -6.29
C ILE A 146 3.11 5.09 -7.38
N ASN A 147 1.87 5.06 -7.85
CA ASN A 147 1.36 5.98 -8.85
C ASN A 147 1.24 7.41 -8.31
N GLU A 148 0.70 7.59 -7.11
CA GLU A 148 0.65 8.89 -6.41
C GLU A 148 2.05 9.50 -6.26
N LEU A 149 3.02 8.70 -5.76
CA LEU A 149 4.40 9.15 -5.62
C LEU A 149 5.04 9.49 -6.97
N SER A 150 4.73 8.73 -8.02
CA SER A 150 5.24 9.02 -9.37
C SER A 150 4.64 10.31 -9.94
N GLY A 151 3.38 10.60 -9.64
CA GLY A 151 2.73 11.86 -9.98
C GLY A 151 3.38 13.06 -9.29
N GLU A 152 3.63 12.95 -7.98
CA GLU A 152 4.33 14.00 -7.21
C GLU A 152 5.77 14.22 -7.68
N ILE A 153 6.50 13.14 -7.99
CA ILE A 153 7.84 13.24 -8.60
C ILE A 153 7.78 13.98 -9.94
N ALA A 154 6.84 13.61 -10.82
CA ALA A 154 6.67 14.26 -12.10
C ALA A 154 6.33 15.75 -11.95
N TYR A 155 5.43 16.07 -11.02
CA TYR A 155 5.04 17.44 -10.69
C TYR A 155 6.24 18.28 -10.25
N TYR A 156 7.05 17.81 -9.28
CA TYR A 156 8.19 18.59 -8.81
C TYR A 156 9.33 18.71 -9.83
N ASN A 157 9.51 17.71 -10.71
CA ASN A 157 10.52 17.77 -11.77
C ASN A 157 10.29 18.93 -12.75
N VAL A 158 9.04 19.39 -12.94
CA VAL A 158 8.71 20.55 -13.79
C VAL A 158 9.45 21.81 -13.35
N PHE A 159 9.71 21.96 -12.05
CA PHE A 159 10.35 23.16 -11.47
C PHE A 159 11.87 23.05 -11.37
N LEU A 160 12.47 21.92 -11.75
CA LEU A 160 13.92 21.73 -11.71
C LEU A 160 14.63 22.19 -12.98
N SER A 161 13.93 22.25 -14.12
CA SER A 161 14.52 22.64 -15.40
C SER A 161 15.09 24.06 -15.34
N ASP A 162 16.23 24.27 -16.00
CA ASP A 162 16.79 25.60 -16.28
C ASP A 162 16.18 26.21 -17.55
N GLU A 163 15.56 25.39 -18.39
CA GLU A 163 14.73 25.83 -19.51
C GLU A 163 13.37 26.31 -19.00
N ALA A 164 12.72 27.21 -19.76
CA ALA A 164 11.40 27.72 -19.40
C ALA A 164 10.46 26.54 -19.09
N PRO A 165 9.81 26.51 -17.92
CA PRO A 165 8.92 25.41 -17.57
C PRO A 165 7.85 25.26 -18.65
N PRO A 166 7.41 24.03 -18.99
CA PRO A 166 6.39 23.79 -20.02
C PRO A 166 5.03 24.43 -19.71
N LEU A 167 4.88 25.06 -18.54
CA LEU A 167 3.69 25.71 -18.03
C LEU A 167 4.05 27.13 -17.57
N ASP A 168 3.31 28.13 -18.06
CA ASP A 168 3.50 29.53 -17.65
C ASP A 168 2.85 29.84 -16.30
N LYS A 169 1.83 29.06 -15.92
CA LYS A 169 1.04 29.25 -14.71
C LYS A 169 0.40 27.96 -14.21
N ILE A 170 0.12 27.91 -12.91
CA ILE A 170 -0.65 26.85 -12.26
C ILE A 170 -1.88 27.45 -11.56
N ALA A 171 -2.99 26.72 -11.58
CA ALA A 171 -4.16 27.06 -10.79
C ALA A 171 -3.96 26.56 -9.35
N VAL A 172 -4.23 27.41 -8.37
CA VAL A 172 -4.11 27.10 -6.94
C VAL A 172 -5.34 27.62 -6.19
N PRO A 173 -5.66 27.08 -5.00
CA PRO A 173 -6.73 27.62 -4.16
C PRO A 173 -6.48 29.11 -3.80
N LEU A 174 -7.54 29.89 -3.61
CA LEU A 174 -7.42 31.32 -3.26
C LEU A 174 -6.56 31.57 -2.00
N GLN A 175 -6.64 30.68 -1.02
CA GLN A 175 -5.89 30.72 0.23
C GLN A 175 -4.40 30.34 0.10
N ALA A 176 -3.95 29.87 -1.07
CA ALA A 176 -2.56 29.55 -1.29
C ALA A 176 -1.66 30.81 -1.18
N PRO A 177 -0.37 30.67 -0.87
CA PRO A 177 0.57 31.78 -0.95
C PRO A 177 0.62 32.41 -2.35
N ASP A 178 0.99 33.69 -2.43
CA ASP A 178 1.09 34.42 -3.71
C ASP A 178 2.39 34.13 -4.47
N LYS A 179 3.39 33.55 -3.80
CA LYS A 179 4.66 33.15 -4.41
C LYS A 179 4.67 31.65 -4.68
N ILE A 180 5.19 31.29 -5.86
CA ILE A 180 5.31 29.89 -6.27
C ILE A 180 6.20 29.08 -5.31
N GLU A 181 7.30 29.65 -4.83
CA GLU A 181 8.23 28.98 -3.91
C GLU A 181 7.55 28.68 -2.58
N ASP A 182 6.83 29.63 -2.00
CA ASP A 182 6.08 29.46 -0.75
C ASP A 182 4.98 28.40 -0.90
N TYR A 183 4.29 28.38 -2.05
CA TYR A 183 3.30 27.36 -2.37
C TYR A 183 3.91 25.97 -2.49
N LEU A 184 5.01 25.84 -3.23
CA LEU A 184 5.71 24.57 -3.38
C LEU A 184 6.28 24.09 -2.04
N GLU A 185 6.79 24.98 -1.19
CA GLU A 185 7.26 24.63 0.15
C GLU A 185 6.12 24.12 1.04
N LEU A 186 4.94 24.75 0.97
CA LEU A 186 3.74 24.25 1.64
C LEU A 186 3.38 22.82 1.17
N GLN A 187 3.42 22.58 -0.14
CA GLN A 187 3.16 21.25 -0.73
C GLN A 187 4.21 20.23 -0.30
N MET A 188 5.51 20.57 -0.40
CA MET A 188 6.61 19.70 0.05
C MET A 188 6.46 19.30 1.53
N ASN A 189 6.04 20.24 2.39
CA ASN A 189 5.78 19.95 3.81
C ASN A 189 4.53 19.08 4.02
N GLY A 190 3.50 19.24 3.17
CA GLY A 190 2.36 18.32 3.11
C GLY A 190 2.80 16.90 2.74
N VAL A 191 3.56 16.78 1.64
CA VAL A 191 4.11 15.51 1.15
C VAL A 191 4.97 14.84 2.21
N LYS A 192 5.90 15.54 2.87
CA LYS A 192 6.72 14.96 3.94
C LYS A 192 5.88 14.36 5.08
N ARG A 193 4.80 15.02 5.47
CA ARG A 193 3.88 14.51 6.50
C ARG A 193 3.14 13.25 6.00
N TYR A 194 2.64 13.28 4.77
CA TYR A 194 2.02 12.13 4.13
C TYR A 194 2.97 10.93 4.07
N LEU A 195 4.20 11.13 3.57
CA LEU A 195 5.23 10.09 3.45
C LEU A 195 5.57 9.43 4.77
N LYS A 196 5.63 10.21 5.86
CA LYS A 196 5.88 9.66 7.21
C LYS A 196 4.79 8.66 7.62
N ASN A 197 3.52 8.97 7.32
CA ASN A 197 2.40 8.10 7.63
C ASN A 197 2.40 6.86 6.73
N VAL A 198 2.54 7.06 5.40
CA VAL A 198 2.62 5.98 4.42
C VAL A 198 3.73 4.98 4.77
N LYS A 199 4.94 5.47 5.07
CA LYS A 199 6.07 4.60 5.42
C LYS A 199 5.78 3.75 6.65
N ARG A 200 5.18 4.33 7.70
CA ARG A 200 4.80 3.61 8.91
C ARG A 200 3.74 2.55 8.60
N ASP A 201 2.68 2.94 7.89
CA ASP A 201 1.51 2.10 7.68
C ASP A 201 1.83 0.92 6.72
N ILE A 202 2.66 1.17 5.69
CA ILE A 202 3.19 0.12 4.81
C ILE A 202 4.11 -0.81 5.58
N THR A 203 4.96 -0.31 6.47
CA THR A 203 5.86 -1.18 7.26
C THR A 203 5.06 -2.15 8.12
N ILE A 204 4.06 -1.64 8.86
CA ILE A 204 3.20 -2.45 9.72
C ILE A 204 2.42 -3.48 8.88
N SER A 205 1.79 -3.03 7.80
CA SER A 205 0.99 -3.89 6.93
C SER A 205 1.85 -4.98 6.29
N PHE A 206 3.01 -4.60 5.76
CA PHE A 206 3.96 -5.53 5.16
C PHE A 206 4.41 -6.61 6.14
N SER A 207 4.77 -6.26 7.38
CA SER A 207 5.16 -7.25 8.40
C SER A 207 4.05 -8.28 8.65
N ARG A 208 2.78 -7.87 8.67
CA ARG A 208 1.64 -8.78 8.86
C ARG A 208 1.47 -9.74 7.69
N TYR A 209 1.54 -9.24 6.45
CA TYR A 209 1.43 -10.07 5.25
C TYR A 209 2.62 -11.04 5.13
N THR A 210 3.84 -10.54 5.32
CA THR A 210 5.06 -11.35 5.25
C THR A 210 5.04 -12.47 6.28
N PHE A 211 4.67 -12.19 7.53
CA PHE A 211 4.52 -13.22 8.57
C PHE A 211 3.53 -14.32 8.13
N GLY A 212 2.34 -13.92 7.65
CA GLY A 212 1.31 -14.87 7.21
C GLY A 212 1.76 -15.72 6.02
N PHE A 213 2.45 -15.14 5.03
CA PHE A 213 2.97 -15.91 3.90
C PHE A 213 4.09 -16.87 4.31
N ASP A 214 4.99 -16.45 5.19
CA ASP A 214 6.10 -17.30 5.65
C ASP A 214 5.57 -18.50 6.45
N GLU A 215 4.54 -18.30 7.28
CA GLU A 215 3.86 -19.37 8.00
C GLU A 215 3.17 -20.35 7.04
N GLN A 216 2.42 -19.85 6.06
CA GLN A 216 1.78 -20.68 5.03
C GLN A 216 2.81 -21.50 4.24
N LEU A 217 3.91 -20.89 3.79
CA LEU A 217 4.97 -21.58 3.07
C LEU A 217 5.64 -22.67 3.91
N LYS A 218 5.89 -22.40 5.20
CA LYS A 218 6.44 -23.38 6.14
C LYS A 218 5.50 -24.58 6.30
N HIS A 219 4.21 -24.33 6.46
CA HIS A 219 3.22 -25.39 6.62
C HIS A 219 3.09 -26.24 5.34
N LEU A 220 3.00 -25.60 4.16
CA LEU A 220 2.97 -26.30 2.87
C LEU A 220 4.22 -27.16 2.66
N THR A 221 5.40 -26.64 3.01
CA THR A 221 6.67 -27.38 2.90
C THR A 221 6.72 -28.57 3.85
N TYR A 222 6.17 -28.44 5.06
CA TYR A 222 6.06 -29.55 6.00
C TYR A 222 5.14 -30.66 5.46
N VAL A 223 3.96 -30.28 4.95
CA VAL A 223 3.00 -31.23 4.36
C VAL A 223 3.62 -31.96 3.16
N GLU A 224 4.28 -31.22 2.28
CA GLU A 224 5.01 -31.78 1.13
C GLU A 224 6.07 -32.81 1.57
N SER A 225 6.87 -32.47 2.59
CA SER A 225 7.90 -33.37 3.12
C SER A 225 7.33 -34.63 3.77
N TYR A 226 6.20 -34.50 4.47
CA TYR A 226 5.51 -35.61 5.12
C TYR A 226 4.94 -36.62 4.11
N ILE A 227 4.40 -36.11 2.99
CA ILE A 227 3.89 -36.97 1.92
C ILE A 227 5.04 -37.74 1.28
N LYS A 228 6.15 -37.05 0.97
CA LYS A 228 7.35 -37.67 0.40
C LYS A 228 7.95 -38.74 1.31
N SER A 229 8.01 -38.52 2.62
CA SER A 229 8.57 -39.50 3.56
C SER A 229 7.71 -40.76 3.70
N LYS A 230 6.38 -40.66 3.52
CA LYS A 230 5.48 -41.81 3.47
C LYS A 230 5.51 -42.58 2.14
N GLU A 231 6.04 -41.99 1.09
CA GLU A 231 6.21 -42.63 -0.22
C GLU A 231 7.49 -43.47 -0.32
N VAL A 232 8.45 -43.31 0.59
CA VAL A 232 9.64 -44.16 0.65
C VAL A 232 9.22 -45.55 1.15
N PRO A 233 9.32 -46.62 0.35
CA PRO A 233 8.83 -47.93 0.74
C PRO A 233 9.64 -48.51 1.90
N ALA A 234 8.97 -49.28 2.76
CA ALA A 234 9.53 -50.18 3.77
C ALA A 234 10.37 -51.34 3.18
N GLN A 235 11.07 -51.13 2.06
CA GLN A 235 11.93 -52.13 1.42
C GLN A 235 13.38 -52.11 1.94
N ALA A 236 13.74 -51.19 2.85
CA ALA A 236 15.06 -51.17 3.49
C ALA A 236 15.15 -51.96 4.80
N GLN A 237 14.12 -52.74 5.17
CA GLN A 237 14.11 -53.57 6.37
C GLN A 237 13.67 -55.00 6.03
N LYS A 238 14.49 -55.73 5.26
CA LYS A 238 14.56 -57.18 5.45
C LYS A 238 15.76 -57.44 6.36
N PRO A 239 15.59 -58.05 7.54
CA PRO A 239 16.72 -58.57 8.28
C PRO A 239 17.34 -59.69 7.44
N GLU A 240 18.61 -59.55 7.07
CA GLU A 240 19.41 -60.68 6.64
C GLU A 240 19.56 -61.62 7.86
N GLU A 241 18.66 -62.59 7.98
CA GLU A 241 18.95 -63.80 8.74
C GLU A 241 19.82 -64.70 7.87
N LYS A 242 21.11 -64.77 8.17
CA LYS A 242 21.95 -65.98 8.09
C LYS A 242 23.06 -65.94 9.13
#